data_AF-A0A7V0ZHT1-F1
#
_entry.id   AF-A0A7V0ZHT1-F1
#
_cell.length_a   1.000
_cell.length_b   1.000
_cell.length_c   1.000
_cell.angle_alpha   90.00
_cell.angle_beta   90.00
_cell.angle_gamma   90.00
#
_symmetry.space_group_name_H-M   'P 1'
#
loop_
_entity.id
_entity.type
_entity.pdbx_description
1 polymer ?
#
loop_
_entity_poly.entity_id
_entity_poly.type
_entity_poly.pdbx_seq_one_letter_code
_entity_poly.pdbx_strand_id
1 'polypeptide(L)'
;MPDTTNLCAKVKMLISDVDGVLTDGSVYKGSHGEEFKRFNVIDGAGTAIARAAGLKIALISGRYSEATTIRAAEMKITEVHNGTLDKRGPY
;
A
#
# COMPACT_ATOMS: atom_id res chain seq x y z
N MET A 1 25.81 -9.58 -4.64
CA MET A 1 24.46 -9.32 -4.08
C MET A 1 23.92 -10.65 -3.59
N PRO A 2 23.21 -10.70 -2.45
CA PRO A 2 22.52 -11.92 -2.05
C PRO A 2 21.56 -12.37 -3.16
N ASP A 3 21.32 -13.67 -3.27
CA ASP A 3 20.37 -14.21 -4.24
C ASP A 3 18.94 -13.85 -3.81
N THR A 4 18.46 -12.71 -4.34
CA THR A 4 17.13 -12.16 -4.08
C THR A 4 16.02 -13.15 -4.46
N THR A 5 16.25 -13.99 -5.48
CA THR A 5 15.25 -14.99 -5.90
C THR A 5 15.00 -15.99 -4.77
N ASN A 6 16.07 -16.49 -4.17
CA ASN A 6 15.97 -17.43 -3.04
C ASN A 6 15.35 -16.78 -1.79
N LEU A 7 15.61 -15.50 -1.54
CA LEU A 7 14.96 -14.76 -0.45
C LEU A 7 13.46 -14.60 -0.69
N CYS A 8 13.07 -14.19 -1.89
CA CYS A 8 11.68 -13.94 -2.26
C CYS A 8 10.85 -15.24 -2.35
N ALA A 9 11.46 -16.39 -2.61
CA ALA A 9 10.76 -17.68 -2.75
C ALA A 9 9.94 -18.08 -1.50
N LYS A 10 10.33 -17.58 -0.32
CA LYS A 10 9.64 -17.86 0.95
C LYS A 10 8.57 -16.83 1.32
N VAL A 11 8.47 -15.73 0.58
CA VAL A 11 7.52 -14.64 0.86
C VAL A 11 6.09 -15.13 0.66
N LYS A 12 5.24 -14.86 1.65
CA LYS A 12 3.79 -15.18 1.62
C LYS A 12 2.91 -13.94 1.65
N MET A 13 3.50 -12.78 1.90
CA MET A 13 2.80 -11.54 2.10
C MET A 13 3.64 -10.35 1.64
N LEU A 14 2.98 -9.39 1.00
CA LEU A 14 3.54 -8.09 0.68
C LEU A 14 2.87 -7.04 1.57
N ILE A 15 3.69 -6.22 2.22
CA ILE A 15 3.19 -5.11 3.03
C ILE A 15 3.82 -3.84 2.49
N SER A 16 3.00 -2.85 2.20
CA SER A 16 3.45 -1.58 1.65
C SER A 16 3.09 -0.43 2.57
N ASP A 17 4.00 0.54 2.65
CA ASP A 17 3.60 1.89 3.02
C ASP A 17 2.83 2.54 1.86
N VAL A 18 2.26 3.71 2.12
CA VAL A 18 1.49 4.45 1.13
C VAL A 18 2.26 5.66 0.62
N ASP A 19 2.47 6.66 1.47
CA ASP A 19 3.12 7.91 1.08
C ASP A 19 4.61 7.68 0.80
N GLY A 20 5.05 7.96 -0.43
CA GLY A 20 6.44 7.76 -0.85
C GLY A 20 6.78 6.33 -1.29
N VAL A 21 5.80 5.42 -1.29
CA VAL A 21 5.94 4.07 -1.86
C VAL A 21 4.91 3.83 -2.96
N LEU A 22 3.62 3.86 -2.64
CA LEU A 22 2.53 3.78 -3.63
C LEU A 22 2.17 5.14 -4.23
N THR A 23 2.70 6.22 -3.64
CA THR A 23 2.63 7.59 -4.14
C THR A 23 4.05 8.15 -4.27
N ASP A 24 4.18 9.28 -4.96
CA ASP A 24 5.44 10.02 -5.05
C ASP A 24 5.79 10.81 -3.76
N GLY A 25 5.04 10.61 -2.67
CA GLY A 25 5.23 11.30 -1.39
C GLY A 25 4.61 12.70 -1.33
N SER A 26 4.03 13.19 -2.43
CA SER A 26 3.35 14.48 -2.46
C SER A 26 2.00 14.42 -1.74
N VAL A 27 1.62 15.55 -1.14
CA VAL A 27 0.30 15.75 -0.52
C VAL A 27 -0.39 16.94 -1.16
N TYR A 28 -1.53 16.69 -1.79
CA TYR A 28 -2.36 17.75 -2.36
C TYR A 28 -3.48 18.08 -1.38
N LYS A 29 -3.65 19.37 -1.09
CA LYS A 29 -4.69 19.90 -0.20
C LYS A 29 -5.53 20.95 -0.91
N GLY A 30 -6.85 20.81 -0.82
CA GLY A 30 -7.81 21.82 -1.27
C GLY A 30 -8.09 22.86 -0.19
N SER A 31 -8.64 24.01 -0.59
CA SER A 31 -9.02 25.09 0.32
C SER A 31 -10.20 24.76 1.24
N HIS A 32 -10.93 23.67 0.96
CA HIS A 32 -12.11 23.26 1.73
C HIS A 32 -11.89 21.93 2.47
N GLY A 33 -10.63 21.53 2.65
CA GLY A 33 -10.26 20.34 3.42
C GLY A 33 -10.11 19.07 2.59
N GLU A 34 -10.25 19.15 1.26
CA GLU A 34 -10.01 18.02 0.37
C GLU A 34 -8.55 17.55 0.45
N GLU A 35 -8.35 16.24 0.42
CA GLU A 35 -7.03 15.63 0.27
C GLU A 35 -7.03 14.75 -0.97
N PHE A 36 -6.01 14.92 -1.82
CA PHE A 36 -5.79 14.05 -2.97
C PHE A 36 -4.44 13.35 -2.85
N LYS A 37 -4.41 12.11 -3.33
CA LYS A 37 -3.20 11.31 -3.48
C LYS A 37 -3.10 10.84 -4.92
N ARG A 38 -1.89 10.89 -5.47
CA ARG A 38 -1.58 10.36 -6.79
C ARG A 38 -0.99 8.96 -6.65
N PHE A 39 -1.69 7.97 -7.20
CA PHE A 39 -1.27 6.57 -7.25
C PHE A 39 -0.89 6.16 -8.67
N ASN A 40 -0.13 5.08 -8.81
CA ASN A 40 0.17 4.49 -10.12
C ASN A 40 -0.83 3.37 -10.48
N VAL A 41 -1.27 3.33 -11.74
CA VAL A 41 -2.12 2.26 -12.26
C VAL A 41 -1.37 0.93 -12.36
N ILE A 42 -0.05 0.96 -12.59
CA ILE A 42 0.80 -0.23 -12.70
C ILE A 42 0.83 -0.98 -11.35
N ASP A 43 0.83 -0.27 -10.23
CA ASP A 43 0.78 -0.89 -8.90
C ASP A 43 -0.52 -1.67 -8.66
N GLY A 44 -1.62 -1.22 -9.28
CA GLY A 44 -2.89 -1.95 -9.29
C GLY A 44 -2.76 -3.30 -10.03
N ALA A 45 -2.08 -3.31 -11.17
CA ALA A 45 -1.78 -4.55 -11.88
C ALA A 45 -0.82 -5.46 -11.09
N GLY A 46 0.21 -4.88 -10.46
CA GLY A 46 1.12 -5.61 -9.57
C GLY A 46 0.39 -6.28 -8.40
N THR A 47 -0.55 -5.57 -7.78
CA THR A 47 -1.41 -6.12 -6.72
C THR A 47 -2.27 -7.28 -7.23
N ALA A 48 -2.82 -7.16 -8.44
CA ALA A 48 -3.61 -8.24 -9.06
C ALA A 48 -2.76 -9.49 -9.35
N ILE A 49 -1.53 -9.31 -9.86
CA ILE A 49 -0.58 -10.40 -10.10
C ILE A 49 -0.16 -11.07 -8.79
N ALA A 50 0.20 -10.29 -7.77
CA ALA A 50 0.58 -10.81 -6.46
C ALA A 50 -0.55 -11.64 -5.83
N ARG A 51 -1.79 -11.17 -5.91
CA ARG A 51 -2.96 -11.93 -5.45
C ARG A 51 -3.17 -13.21 -6.27
N ALA A 52 -3.01 -13.16 -7.58
CA ALA A 52 -3.10 -14.35 -8.44
C ALA A 52 -2.01 -15.38 -8.11
N ALA A 53 -0.84 -14.93 -7.65
CA ALA A 53 0.24 -15.77 -7.13
C ALA A 53 0.01 -16.28 -5.69
N GLY A 54 -1.14 -15.96 -5.07
CA GLY A 54 -1.50 -16.39 -3.72
C GLY A 54 -0.84 -15.60 -2.59
N LEU A 55 -0.23 -14.45 -2.88
CA LEU A 55 0.33 -13.57 -1.85
C LEU A 55 -0.78 -12.79 -1.14
N LYS A 56 -0.69 -12.72 0.18
CA LYS A 56 -1.47 -11.76 0.97
C LYS A 56 -0.90 -10.36 0.77
N ILE A 57 -1.74 -9.33 0.85
CA ILE A 57 -1.32 -7.95 0.64
C ILE A 57 -1.93 -7.10 1.75
N ALA A 58 -1.12 -6.23 2.36
CA ALA A 58 -1.58 -5.25 3.34
C ALA A 58 -0.97 -3.87 3.12
N LEU A 59 -1.67 -2.84 3.59
CA LEU A 59 -1.19 -1.47 3.64
C LEU A 59 -1.07 -1.00 5.07
N ILE A 60 0.06 -0.40 5.42
CA ILE A 60 0.26 0.22 6.74
C ILE A 60 0.82 1.63 6.56
N SER A 61 -0.02 2.62 6.83
CA SER A 61 0.27 4.04 6.64
C SER A 61 0.16 4.81 7.96
N GLY A 62 1.13 5.71 8.18
CA GLY A 62 1.13 6.61 9.33
C GLY A 62 0.06 7.71 9.25
N ARG A 63 -0.33 8.14 8.05
CA ARG A 63 -1.27 9.24 7.84
C ARG A 63 -2.61 8.72 7.35
N TYR A 64 -3.66 8.93 8.14
CA TYR A 64 -5.02 8.61 7.69
C TYR A 64 -5.40 9.42 6.45
N SER A 65 -6.08 8.77 5.51
CA SER A 65 -6.57 9.38 4.27
C SER A 65 -7.66 8.50 3.66
N GLU A 66 -8.80 9.10 3.34
CA GLU A 66 -9.90 8.40 2.67
C GLU A 66 -9.49 7.93 1.26
N ALA A 67 -8.66 8.71 0.55
CA ALA A 67 -8.13 8.33 -0.76
C ALA A 67 -7.34 7.01 -0.71
N THR A 68 -6.62 6.75 0.39
CA THR A 68 -5.94 5.46 0.62
C THR A 68 -6.93 4.32 0.79
N THR A 69 -7.99 4.52 1.58
CA THR A 69 -9.03 3.50 1.80
C THR A 69 -9.74 3.13 0.50
N ILE A 70 -10.13 4.14 -0.30
CA ILE A 70 -10.78 3.94 -1.60
C ILE A 70 -9.84 3.16 -2.53
N ARG A 71 -8.58 3.61 -2.65
CA ARG A 71 -7.62 2.96 -3.55
C ARG A 71 -7.32 1.52 -3.14
N ALA A 72 -7.22 1.23 -1.84
CA ALA A 72 -7.02 -0.12 -1.35
C ALA A 72 -8.18 -1.04 -1.73
N ALA A 73 -9.42 -0.54 -1.62
CA ALA A 73 -10.62 -1.27 -2.02
C ALA A 73 -10.64 -1.58 -3.53
N GLU A 74 -10.29 -0.61 -4.39
CA GLU A 74 -10.15 -0.81 -5.84
C GLU A 74 -9.14 -1.93 -6.18
N MET A 75 -8.02 -1.97 -5.45
CA MET A 75 -6.99 -2.98 -5.62
C MET A 75 -7.32 -4.32 -4.93
N LYS A 76 -8.46 -4.38 -4.22
CA LYS A 76 -8.96 -5.50 -3.42
C LYS A 76 -7.98 -5.94 -2.33
N ILE A 77 -7.41 -4.96 -1.62
CA ILE A 77 -6.60 -5.16 -0.42
C ILE A 77 -7.51 -5.00 0.81
N THR A 78 -7.61 -6.04 1.63
CA THR A 78 -8.52 -6.06 2.80
C THR A 78 -7.83 -5.65 4.09
N GLU A 79 -6.52 -5.90 4.21
CA GLU A 79 -5.73 -5.54 5.39
C GLU A 79 -5.18 -4.12 5.24
N VAL A 80 -5.92 -3.13 5.75
CA VAL A 80 -5.59 -1.70 5.63
C VAL A 80 -5.53 -1.06 7.01
N HIS A 81 -4.33 -0.70 7.43
CA HIS A 81 -4.07 -0.02 8.70
C HIS A 81 -3.60 1.40 8.40
N ASN A 82 -4.55 2.34 8.37
CA ASN A 82 -4.28 3.72 8.02
C ASN A 82 -4.37 4.64 9.24
N GLY A 83 -3.46 5.61 9.35
CA GLY A 83 -3.40 6.51 10.51
C GLY A 83 -2.67 5.94 11.72
N THR A 84 -1.77 4.96 11.51
CA THR A 84 -1.03 4.30 12.59
C THR A 84 0.45 4.61 12.50
N LEU A 85 0.97 5.46 13.40
CA LEU A 85 2.40 5.78 13.48
C LEU A 85 3.24 4.62 14.01
N ASP A 86 2.74 3.91 15.03
CA ASP A 86 3.38 2.67 15.49
C ASP A 86 2.96 1.50 14.60
N LYS A 87 3.75 1.26 13.56
CA LYS A 87 3.45 0.20 12.61
C LYS A 87 3.55 -1.20 13.19
N ARG A 88 4.07 -1.42 14.41
CA ARG A 88 4.22 -2.76 14.99
C ARG A 88 2.91 -3.37 15.50
N GLY A 89 1.95 -2.55 15.94
CA GLY A 89 0.66 -3.05 16.47
C GLY A 89 -0.20 -3.78 15.42
N PRO A 90 -0.23 -3.30 14.16
CA PRO A 90 -0.79 -4.06 13.05
C PRO A 90 -0.09 -5.39 12.70
N TYR A 91 1.05 -5.73 13.33
CA TYR A 91 1.75 -7.00 13.16
C TYR A 91 1.60 -7.91 14.38
#